data_AF-A0A7X3D9D6-F1
#
_entry.id   AF-A0A7X3D9D6-F1
#
_cell.length_a   1.000
_cell.length_b   1.000
_cell.length_c   1.000
_cell.angle_alpha   90.00
_cell.angle_beta   90.00
_cell.angle_gamma   90.00
#
_symmetry.space_group_name_H-M   'P 1'
#
loop_
_entity.id
_entity.type
_entity.pdbx_description
1 polymer ?
#
loop_
_entity_poly.entity_id
_entity_poly.type
_entity_poly.pdbx_seq_one_letter_code
_entity_poly.pdbx_strand_id
1 'polypeptide(L)'
;MADVADKHGLSCHSIIEKAIEFAAYAHRNQARKGTEIPYISHPYAVGMILLKAGCNEEVVAAGILHDTLEDTETTNEQLLALFGHVVLEIVQGCSEPDKGATWEERKQHTLEGLKTSNLAIRQVSCADKLHNIRSIRRDLEQYGEDTWKRFKRGRESQQWYYTGLIESLGYASRFPLLDELQDEIEQVFGAMLTQPEWRKFRRSQKFIDLAFETAYGNLSDIEERQPKFVKLGAWDLIQHIHERAYPLNPDYQDDFDRLITYLQERGIEFEFNSEGPAILVGFCTVLMRALNMYPHEVFHHFKRGMKRGIL
;
A
#
# COMPACT_ATOMS: atom_id res chain seq x y z
N MET A 1 -60.00 16.98 -2.68
CA MET A 1 -59.00 17.73 -3.47
C MET A 1 -57.64 17.15 -3.09
N ALA A 2 -57.28 15.98 -3.64
CA ALA A 2 -56.34 15.85 -4.76
C ALA A 2 -55.05 16.61 -4.44
N ASP A 3 -54.12 16.00 -3.70
CA ASP A 3 -53.02 15.21 -4.26
C ASP A 3 -52.17 16.06 -5.21
N VAL A 4 -51.27 16.85 -4.64
CA VAL A 4 -50.13 17.41 -5.36
C VAL A 4 -49.01 16.40 -5.23
N ALA A 5 -49.13 15.34 -6.05
CA ALA A 5 -48.04 14.43 -6.34
C ALA A 5 -46.86 15.26 -6.87
N ASP A 6 -45.75 15.15 -6.14
CA ASP A 6 -44.45 15.71 -6.51
C ASP A 6 -44.04 15.17 -7.88
N LYS A 7 -44.10 16.06 -8.87
CA LYS A 7 -44.05 15.71 -10.30
C LYS A 7 -42.64 15.80 -10.88
N HIS A 8 -41.60 15.78 -10.07
CA HIS A 8 -40.20 15.68 -10.49
C HIS A 8 -39.51 14.57 -9.69
N GLY A 9 -39.52 13.33 -10.21
CA GLY A 9 -38.78 12.19 -9.65
C GLY A 9 -37.26 12.33 -9.77
N LEU A 10 -36.68 13.34 -9.10
CA LEU A 10 -35.27 13.76 -9.22
C LEU A 10 -34.61 14.03 -7.84
N SER A 11 -34.93 13.24 -6.82
CA SER A 11 -34.10 13.19 -5.61
C SER A 11 -33.86 11.74 -5.18
N CYS A 12 -32.97 11.08 -5.92
CA CYS A 12 -32.18 9.98 -5.38
C CYS A 12 -30.74 10.49 -5.40
N HIS A 13 -30.35 11.28 -4.39
CA HIS A 13 -28.95 11.64 -4.23
C HIS A 13 -28.13 10.35 -4.15
N SER A 14 -27.09 10.25 -4.99
CA SER A 14 -26.17 9.10 -4.93
C SER A 14 -25.61 8.99 -3.51
N ILE A 15 -25.26 7.77 -3.08
CA ILE A 15 -24.66 7.58 -1.75
C ILE A 15 -23.41 8.46 -1.56
N ILE A 16 -22.70 8.75 -2.66
CA ILE A 16 -21.55 9.65 -2.71
C ILE A 16 -21.96 11.10 -2.44
N GLU A 17 -23.01 11.62 -3.09
CA GLU A 17 -23.50 12.99 -2.85
C GLU A 17 -23.91 13.18 -1.39
N LYS A 18 -24.64 12.21 -0.83
CA LYS A 18 -25.03 12.21 0.59
C LYS A 18 -23.81 12.20 1.51
N ALA A 19 -22.78 11.42 1.17
CA ALA A 19 -21.55 11.36 1.95
C ALA A 19 -20.79 12.69 1.92
N ILE A 20 -20.74 13.36 0.77
CA ILE A 20 -20.11 14.68 0.62
C ILE A 20 -20.83 15.71 1.47
N GLU A 21 -22.16 15.77 1.39
CA GLU A 21 -22.97 16.70 2.18
C GLU A 21 -22.78 16.46 3.68
N PHE A 22 -22.86 15.19 4.11
CA PHE A 22 -22.69 14.81 5.50
C PHE A 22 -21.30 15.17 6.02
N ALA A 23 -20.23 14.79 5.31
CA ALA A 23 -18.86 15.10 5.71
C ALA A 23 -18.61 16.62 5.72
N ALA A 24 -19.13 17.36 4.75
CA ALA A 24 -19.02 18.82 4.70
C ALA A 24 -19.67 19.47 5.92
N TYR A 25 -20.85 18.99 6.31
CA TYR A 25 -21.53 19.47 7.51
C TYR A 25 -20.77 19.07 8.79
N ALA A 26 -20.34 17.82 8.90
CA ALA A 26 -19.64 17.30 10.08
C ALA A 26 -18.33 18.06 10.35
N HIS A 27 -17.57 18.38 9.29
CA HIS A 27 -16.30 19.09 9.38
C HIS A 27 -16.39 20.62 9.15
N ARG A 28 -17.60 21.22 9.16
CA ARG A 28 -17.85 22.63 8.76
C ARG A 28 -17.03 23.70 9.49
N ASN A 29 -16.57 23.40 10.71
CA ASN A 29 -15.79 24.32 11.55
C ASN A 29 -14.31 23.91 11.66
N GLN A 30 -13.84 23.03 10.78
CA GLN A 30 -12.49 22.47 10.81
C GLN A 30 -11.68 22.91 9.59
N ALA A 31 -10.40 23.16 9.80
CA ALA A 31 -9.43 23.42 8.74
C ALA A 31 -8.31 22.38 8.75
N ARG A 32 -7.66 22.16 7.61
CA ARG A 32 -6.48 21.31 7.50
C ARG A 32 -5.37 21.88 8.38
N LYS A 33 -4.70 21.00 9.14
CA LYS A 33 -3.69 21.37 10.13
C LYS A 33 -2.66 22.37 9.59
N GLY A 34 -2.61 23.56 10.18
CA GLY A 34 -1.65 24.61 9.82
C GLY A 34 -2.02 25.42 8.57
N THR A 35 -3.27 25.36 8.11
CA THR A 35 -3.77 26.09 6.93
C THR A 35 -5.17 26.64 7.16
N GLU A 36 -5.67 27.48 6.23
CA GLU A 36 -7.07 27.94 6.19
C GLU A 36 -7.97 27.05 5.31
N ILE A 37 -7.43 25.99 4.71
CA ILE A 37 -8.16 25.13 3.77
C ILE A 37 -9.22 24.32 4.56
N PRO A 38 -10.51 24.33 4.16
CA PRO A 38 -11.54 23.55 4.83
C PRO A 38 -11.21 22.06 4.89
N TYR A 39 -11.46 21.42 6.04
CA TYR A 39 -11.05 20.02 6.26
C TYR A 39 -11.68 19.06 5.26
N ILE A 40 -12.92 19.31 4.83
CA ILE A 40 -13.66 18.55 3.80
C ILE A 40 -12.88 18.35 2.50
N SER A 41 -11.92 19.22 2.17
CA SER A 41 -11.03 19.04 1.02
C SER A 41 -10.31 17.69 1.02
N HIS A 42 -9.95 17.18 2.20
CA HIS A 42 -9.27 15.90 2.32
C HIS A 42 -10.19 14.69 2.15
N PRO A 43 -11.28 14.53 2.93
CA PRO A 43 -12.19 13.41 2.71
C PRO A 43 -12.76 13.38 1.29
N TYR A 44 -13.03 14.56 0.70
CA TYR A 44 -13.41 14.64 -0.72
C TYR A 44 -12.32 14.08 -1.64
N ALA A 45 -11.05 14.49 -1.46
CA ALA A 45 -9.95 13.99 -2.26
C ALA A 45 -9.73 12.47 -2.09
N VAL A 46 -9.90 11.92 -0.88
CA VAL A 46 -9.85 10.48 -0.62
C VAL A 46 -10.93 9.74 -1.41
N GLY A 47 -12.19 10.23 -1.37
CA GLY A 47 -13.26 9.71 -2.20
C GLY A 47 -12.93 9.72 -3.69
N MET A 48 -12.37 10.81 -4.20
CA MET A 48 -12.01 10.93 -5.61
C MET A 48 -10.87 9.99 -6.02
N ILE A 49 -9.90 9.74 -5.15
CA ILE A 49 -8.84 8.73 -5.36
C ILE A 49 -9.46 7.35 -5.53
N LEU A 50 -10.39 6.98 -4.65
CA LEU A 50 -11.08 5.68 -4.69
C LEU A 50 -11.96 5.54 -5.93
N LEU A 51 -12.67 6.60 -6.30
CA LEU A 51 -13.52 6.64 -7.49
C LEU A 51 -12.67 6.45 -8.76
N LYS A 52 -11.54 7.17 -8.86
CA LYS A 52 -10.59 7.01 -9.97
C LYS A 52 -10.00 5.60 -10.03
N ALA A 53 -9.80 4.96 -8.87
CA ALA A 53 -9.33 3.58 -8.78
C ALA A 53 -10.41 2.54 -9.14
N GLY A 54 -11.63 2.97 -9.49
CA GLY A 54 -12.73 2.08 -9.88
C GLY A 54 -13.37 1.34 -8.71
N CYS A 55 -13.25 1.87 -7.49
CA CYS A 55 -13.93 1.30 -6.32
C CYS A 55 -15.45 1.50 -6.45
N ASN A 56 -16.23 0.62 -5.79
CA ASN A 56 -17.68 0.76 -5.76
C ASN A 56 -18.11 2.00 -4.95
N GLU A 57 -19.37 2.41 -5.09
CA GLU A 57 -19.87 3.64 -4.47
C GLU A 57 -19.82 3.61 -2.93
N GLU A 58 -20.01 2.45 -2.30
CA GLU A 58 -19.94 2.29 -0.84
C GLU A 58 -18.53 2.53 -0.31
N VAL A 59 -17.49 2.02 -0.99
CA VAL A 59 -16.08 2.28 -0.65
C VAL A 59 -15.74 3.76 -0.85
N VAL A 60 -16.23 4.37 -1.93
CA VAL A 60 -16.03 5.81 -2.18
C VAL A 60 -16.70 6.65 -1.09
N ALA A 61 -17.96 6.34 -0.74
CA ALA A 61 -18.68 7.00 0.34
C ALA A 61 -17.97 6.84 1.68
N ALA A 62 -17.51 5.62 2.01
CA ALA A 62 -16.73 5.36 3.22
C ALA A 62 -15.42 6.18 3.25
N GLY A 63 -14.72 6.32 2.12
CA GLY A 63 -13.54 7.18 2.03
C GLY A 63 -13.85 8.67 2.28
N ILE A 64 -15.03 9.14 1.90
CA ILE A 64 -15.48 10.52 2.19
C ILE A 64 -15.86 10.68 3.66
N LEU A 65 -16.23 9.59 4.34
CA LEU A 65 -16.70 9.60 5.72
C LEU A 65 -15.63 9.14 6.72
N HIS A 66 -14.44 8.72 6.27
CA HIS A 66 -13.51 7.93 7.09
C HIS A 66 -13.08 8.59 8.41
N ASP A 67 -12.91 9.91 8.43
CA ASP A 67 -12.52 10.66 9.64
C ASP A 67 -13.71 11.08 10.51
N THR A 68 -14.95 10.88 10.06
CA THR A 68 -16.13 11.44 10.75
C THR A 68 -16.31 10.87 12.15
N LEU A 69 -16.05 9.58 12.37
CA LEU A 69 -16.13 8.96 13.70
C LEU A 69 -15.01 9.42 14.65
N GLU A 70 -13.83 9.76 14.12
CA GLU A 70 -12.68 10.15 14.94
C GLU A 70 -12.67 11.63 15.32
N ASP A 71 -13.01 12.49 14.34
CA ASP A 71 -12.75 13.92 14.37
C ASP A 71 -14.02 14.76 14.49
N THR A 72 -15.20 14.16 14.57
CA THR A 72 -16.47 14.87 14.69
C THR A 72 -17.38 14.25 15.75
N GLU A 73 -18.58 14.80 15.95
CA GLU A 73 -19.60 14.24 16.86
C GLU A 73 -20.43 13.14 16.18
N THR A 74 -20.00 12.65 15.02
CA THR A 74 -20.71 11.59 14.28
C THR A 74 -20.72 10.28 15.06
N THR A 75 -21.87 9.61 15.11
CA THR A 75 -22.02 8.32 15.79
C THR A 75 -22.19 7.15 14.82
N ASN A 76 -21.92 5.94 15.31
CA ASN A 76 -22.12 4.70 14.55
C ASN A 76 -23.59 4.55 14.11
N GLU A 77 -24.54 4.93 14.96
CA GLU A 77 -25.97 4.84 14.68
C GLU A 77 -26.38 5.79 13.54
N GLN A 78 -25.77 6.98 13.47
CA GLN A 78 -26.00 7.92 12.38
C GLN A 78 -25.49 7.35 11.06
N LEU A 79 -24.25 6.83 11.03
CA LEU A 79 -23.71 6.23 9.82
C LEU A 79 -24.49 5.00 9.37
N LEU A 80 -24.90 4.14 10.32
CA LEU A 80 -25.74 2.98 10.03
C LEU A 80 -27.07 3.37 9.41
N ALA A 81 -27.75 4.37 9.98
CA ALA A 81 -29.06 4.80 9.53
C ALA A 81 -29.02 5.47 8.14
N LEU A 82 -27.94 6.21 7.84
CA LEU A 82 -27.84 7.00 6.61
C LEU A 82 -27.17 6.26 5.45
N PHE A 83 -26.19 5.40 5.74
CA PHE A 83 -25.31 4.78 4.73
C PHE A 83 -25.27 3.26 4.79
N GLY A 84 -25.84 2.64 5.83
CA GLY A 84 -25.92 1.19 5.97
C GLY A 84 -24.66 0.53 6.55
N HIS A 85 -24.75 -0.78 6.73
CA HIS A 85 -23.75 -1.57 7.45
C HIS A 85 -22.39 -1.60 6.75
N VAL A 86 -22.35 -1.69 5.41
CA VAL A 86 -21.10 -1.81 4.65
C VAL A 86 -20.24 -0.56 4.84
N VAL A 87 -20.83 0.63 4.70
CA VAL A 87 -20.10 1.90 4.91
C VAL A 87 -19.65 2.04 6.35
N LEU A 88 -20.52 1.73 7.33
CA LEU A 88 -20.14 1.78 8.74
C LEU A 88 -18.94 0.87 9.04
N GLU A 89 -18.97 -0.38 8.59
CA GLU A 89 -17.89 -1.35 8.81
C GLU A 89 -16.56 -0.84 8.26
N ILE A 90 -16.56 -0.23 7.06
CA ILE A 90 -15.35 0.32 6.45
C ILE A 90 -14.83 1.51 7.27
N VAL A 91 -15.70 2.46 7.64
CA VAL A 91 -15.31 3.65 8.41
C VAL A 91 -14.77 3.26 9.79
N GLN A 92 -15.40 2.31 10.47
CA GLN A 92 -14.91 1.75 11.74
C GLN A 92 -13.55 1.07 11.58
N GLY A 93 -13.37 0.28 10.52
CA GLY A 93 -12.10 -0.39 10.23
C GLY A 93 -10.96 0.56 9.90
N CYS A 94 -11.26 1.78 9.47
CA CYS A 94 -10.27 2.83 9.24
C CYS A 94 -9.95 3.66 10.49
N SER A 95 -10.74 3.54 11.56
CA SER A 95 -10.64 4.38 12.75
C SER A 95 -9.66 3.84 13.80
N GLU A 96 -8.82 4.69 14.39
CA GLU A 96 -7.92 4.34 15.51
C GLU A 96 -8.68 4.31 16.86
N PRO A 97 -8.69 3.19 17.60
CA PRO A 97 -9.60 2.99 18.73
C PRO A 97 -9.19 3.68 20.06
N ASP A 98 -7.93 4.08 20.22
CA ASP A 98 -7.42 4.53 21.53
C ASP A 98 -6.62 5.84 21.47
N LYS A 99 -7.21 6.93 21.99
CA LYS A 99 -6.56 8.26 22.09
C LYS A 99 -5.58 8.38 23.27
N GLY A 100 -5.54 7.41 24.19
CA GLY A 100 -4.66 7.37 25.36
C GLY A 100 -3.29 6.72 25.13
N ALA A 101 -3.17 5.87 24.11
CA ALA A 101 -1.91 5.23 23.72
C ALA A 101 -0.89 6.23 23.13
N THR A 102 0.38 5.84 23.05
CA THR A 102 1.42 6.60 22.35
C THR A 102 1.19 6.62 20.83
N TRP A 103 1.85 7.52 20.11
CA TRP A 103 1.73 7.58 18.65
C TRP A 103 2.23 6.27 18.02
N GLU A 104 3.34 5.74 18.52
CA GLU A 104 3.97 4.50 18.09
C GLU A 104 3.03 3.31 18.26
N GLU A 105 2.39 3.17 19.43
CA GLU A 105 1.44 2.08 19.70
C GLU A 105 0.21 2.15 18.79
N ARG A 106 -0.37 3.33 18.57
CA ARG A 106 -1.52 3.48 17.67
C ARG A 106 -1.16 3.13 16.22
N LYS A 107 0.00 3.57 15.76
CA LYS A 107 0.47 3.27 14.40
C LYS A 107 0.80 1.80 14.25
N GLN A 108 1.42 1.17 15.24
CA GLN A 108 1.65 -0.28 15.24
C GLN A 108 0.32 -1.06 15.22
N HIS A 109 -0.67 -0.64 16.02
CA HIS A 109 -2.01 -1.24 16.00
C HIS A 109 -2.65 -1.16 14.62
N THR A 110 -2.59 0.01 13.98
CA THR A 110 -3.06 0.19 12.59
C THR A 110 -2.33 -0.74 11.62
N LEU A 111 -1.00 -0.84 11.72
CA LEU A 111 -0.22 -1.72 10.85
C LEU A 111 -0.63 -3.19 11.00
N GLU A 112 -0.84 -3.68 12.21
CA GLU A 112 -1.27 -5.07 12.43
C GLU A 112 -2.72 -5.30 11.98
N GLY A 113 -3.63 -4.38 12.28
CA GLY A 113 -5.04 -4.49 11.88
C GLY A 113 -5.22 -4.50 10.36
N LEU A 114 -4.42 -3.74 9.62
CA LEU A 114 -4.49 -3.70 8.16
C LEU A 114 -4.08 -5.01 7.48
N LYS A 115 -3.24 -5.84 8.12
CA LYS A 115 -2.83 -7.14 7.55
C LYS A 115 -4.00 -8.11 7.38
N THR A 116 -4.98 -8.04 8.28
CA THR A 116 -6.14 -8.94 8.33
C THR A 116 -7.43 -8.27 7.83
N SER A 117 -7.40 -6.97 7.59
CA SER A 117 -8.54 -6.20 7.12
C SER A 117 -9.00 -6.61 5.72
N ASN A 118 -10.31 -6.48 5.48
CA ASN A 118 -10.91 -6.72 4.17
C ASN A 118 -10.34 -5.74 3.12
N LEU A 119 -10.57 -6.01 1.83
CA LEU A 119 -10.02 -5.18 0.75
C LEU A 119 -10.52 -3.73 0.80
N ALA A 120 -11.78 -3.51 1.14
CA ALA A 120 -12.39 -2.18 1.17
C ALA A 120 -11.72 -1.26 2.21
N ILE A 121 -11.53 -1.76 3.44
CA ILE A 121 -10.81 -1.03 4.51
C ILE A 121 -9.39 -0.69 4.05
N ARG A 122 -8.66 -1.68 3.50
CA ARG A 122 -7.30 -1.46 2.99
C ARG A 122 -7.27 -0.43 1.86
N GLN A 123 -8.25 -0.42 0.96
CA GLN A 123 -8.34 0.57 -0.11
C GLN A 123 -8.57 1.98 0.43
N VAL A 124 -9.50 2.16 1.38
CA VAL A 124 -9.77 3.47 2.01
C VAL A 124 -8.53 3.97 2.77
N SER A 125 -7.93 3.13 3.61
CA SER A 125 -6.70 3.49 4.33
C SER A 125 -5.55 3.80 3.37
N CYS A 126 -5.42 3.07 2.27
CA CYS A 126 -4.42 3.37 1.24
C CYS A 126 -4.68 4.73 0.57
N ALA A 127 -5.94 5.07 0.26
CA ALA A 127 -6.31 6.33 -0.36
C ALA A 127 -6.07 7.54 0.56
N ASP A 128 -6.42 7.41 1.84
CA ASP A 128 -6.11 8.40 2.86
C ASP A 128 -4.60 8.66 2.94
N LYS A 129 -3.81 7.60 3.14
CA LYS A 129 -2.36 7.72 3.26
C LYS A 129 -1.70 8.21 1.97
N LEU A 130 -2.26 7.87 0.80
CA LEU A 130 -1.83 8.42 -0.49
C LEU A 130 -2.07 9.93 -0.58
N HIS A 131 -3.23 10.42 -0.15
CA HIS A 131 -3.50 11.85 -0.14
C HIS A 131 -2.58 12.60 0.85
N ASN A 132 -2.33 12.00 2.02
CA ASN A 132 -1.45 12.58 3.02
C ASN A 132 0.00 12.65 2.55
N ILE A 133 0.56 11.57 1.98
CA ILE A 133 1.95 11.58 1.49
C ILE A 133 2.12 12.53 0.29
N ARG A 134 1.13 12.65 -0.60
CA ARG A 134 1.13 13.66 -1.67
C ARG A 134 1.11 15.08 -1.14
N SER A 135 0.44 15.31 -0.02
CA SER A 135 0.47 16.62 0.65
C SER A 135 1.84 16.90 1.27
N ILE A 136 2.45 15.89 1.90
CA ILE A 136 3.83 15.98 2.42
C ILE A 136 4.81 16.30 1.29
N ARG A 137 4.70 15.63 0.14
CA ARG A 137 5.57 15.89 -1.03
C ARG A 137 5.47 17.33 -1.50
N ARG A 138 4.25 17.87 -1.65
CA ARG A 138 4.04 19.28 -2.02
C ARG A 138 4.63 20.24 -1.00
N ASP A 139 4.47 19.96 0.29
CA ASP A 139 5.08 20.76 1.35
C ASP A 139 6.61 20.70 1.27
N LEU A 140 7.22 19.53 1.00
CA LEU A 140 8.66 19.39 0.80
C LEU A 140 9.16 20.17 -0.41
N GLU A 141 8.42 20.18 -1.51
CA GLU A 141 8.75 20.98 -2.70
C GLU A 141 8.74 22.48 -2.41
N GLN A 142 7.84 22.93 -1.53
CA GLN A 142 7.66 24.34 -1.22
C GLN A 142 8.56 24.83 -0.07
N TYR A 143 8.74 24.01 0.96
CA TYR A 143 9.36 24.41 2.23
C TYR A 143 10.62 23.59 2.58
N GLY A 144 10.97 22.57 1.78
CA GLY A 144 12.10 21.69 2.06
C GLY A 144 11.96 20.94 3.38
N GLU A 145 13.09 20.65 4.02
CA GLU A 145 13.17 19.89 5.28
C GLU A 145 12.40 20.54 6.46
N ASP A 146 12.08 21.84 6.39
CA ASP A 146 11.27 22.51 7.40
C ASP A 146 9.84 21.94 7.49
N THR A 147 9.38 21.23 6.44
CA THR A 147 8.13 20.46 6.45
C THR A 147 8.04 19.52 7.65
N TRP A 148 9.15 18.88 8.02
CA TRP A 148 9.16 17.90 9.12
C TRP A 148 8.92 18.53 10.49
N LYS A 149 9.15 19.84 10.65
CA LYS A 149 8.87 20.57 11.90
C LYS A 149 7.37 20.59 12.24
N ARG A 150 6.49 20.39 11.25
CA ARG A 150 5.02 20.29 11.44
C ARG A 150 4.59 18.95 12.06
N PHE A 151 5.47 17.94 12.04
CA PHE A 151 5.23 16.60 12.55
C PHE A 151 5.89 16.42 13.91
N LYS A 152 5.10 16.05 14.93
CA LYS A 152 5.62 15.81 16.28
C LYS A 152 6.69 14.70 16.37
N ARG A 153 6.74 13.79 15.39
CA ARG A 153 7.61 12.60 15.37
C ARG A 153 8.71 12.64 14.30
N GLY A 154 8.85 13.75 13.58
CA GLY A 154 9.90 13.96 12.59
C GLY A 154 9.86 12.98 11.40
N ARG A 155 10.87 13.07 10.53
CA ARG A 155 10.96 12.31 9.27
C ARG A 155 11.07 10.80 9.47
N GLU A 156 11.94 10.34 10.37
CA GLU A 156 12.25 8.91 10.54
C GLU A 156 11.02 8.10 10.98
N SER A 157 10.26 8.61 11.95
CA SER A 157 9.03 7.95 12.40
C SER A 157 7.97 7.91 11.30
N GLN A 158 7.85 8.98 10.51
CA GLN A 158 6.94 8.97 9.36
C GLN A 158 7.39 7.94 8.32
N GLN A 159 8.69 7.86 8.02
CA GLN A 159 9.25 6.87 7.10
C GLN A 159 8.96 5.44 7.57
N TRP A 160 9.19 5.13 8.84
CA TRP A 160 8.85 3.83 9.44
C TRP A 160 7.37 3.48 9.23
N TYR A 161 6.47 4.42 9.53
CA TYR A 161 5.04 4.17 9.41
C TYR A 161 4.61 3.97 7.95
N TYR A 162 5.03 4.84 7.03
CA TYR A 162 4.66 4.74 5.63
C TYR A 162 5.24 3.49 4.95
N THR A 163 6.48 3.12 5.26
CA THR A 163 7.07 1.89 4.73
C THR A 163 6.38 0.63 5.30
N GLY A 164 6.02 0.65 6.59
CA GLY A 164 5.21 -0.41 7.21
C GLY A 164 3.82 -0.55 6.57
N LEU A 165 3.19 0.55 6.17
CA LEU A 165 1.88 0.54 5.50
C LEU A 165 1.90 -0.25 4.19
N ILE A 166 2.99 -0.18 3.41
CA ILE A 166 3.08 -0.94 2.15
C ILE A 166 2.99 -2.45 2.41
N GLU A 167 3.70 -2.92 3.42
CA GLU A 167 3.67 -4.32 3.81
C GLU A 167 2.30 -4.72 4.36
N SER A 168 1.76 -3.96 5.31
CA SER A 168 0.47 -4.27 5.92
C SER A 168 -0.69 -4.26 4.93
N LEU A 169 -0.74 -3.27 4.04
CA LEU A 169 -1.79 -3.16 3.01
C LEU A 169 -1.65 -4.26 1.95
N GLY A 170 -0.43 -4.65 1.59
CA GLY A 170 -0.16 -5.70 0.60
C GLY A 170 -0.20 -7.13 1.14
N TYR A 171 -0.20 -7.30 2.46
CA TYR A 171 -0.07 -8.59 3.15
C TYR A 171 -1.07 -9.63 2.64
N ALA A 172 -2.36 -9.31 2.66
CA ALA A 172 -3.43 -10.21 2.22
C ALA A 172 -3.48 -10.37 0.69
N SER A 173 -3.40 -9.27 -0.05
CA SER A 173 -3.43 -9.24 -1.52
C SER A 173 -2.98 -7.89 -2.07
N ARG A 174 -2.38 -7.90 -3.27
CA ARG A 174 -2.03 -6.68 -4.01
C ARG A 174 -3.26 -6.05 -4.67
N PHE A 175 -3.30 -4.71 -4.73
CA PHE A 175 -4.29 -3.94 -5.47
C PHE A 175 -3.63 -2.68 -6.09
N PRO A 176 -4.16 -2.13 -7.21
CA PRO A 176 -3.47 -1.08 -7.98
C PRO A 176 -3.11 0.18 -7.20
N LEU A 177 -3.96 0.61 -6.25
CA LEU A 177 -3.72 1.83 -5.49
C LEU A 177 -2.48 1.75 -4.58
N LEU A 178 -2.13 0.54 -4.13
CA LEU A 178 -0.93 0.31 -3.31
C LEU A 178 0.35 0.67 -4.07
N ASP A 179 0.35 0.44 -5.38
CA ASP A 179 1.48 0.78 -6.24
C ASP A 179 1.70 2.30 -6.32
N GLU A 180 0.63 3.09 -6.41
CA GLU A 180 0.70 4.55 -6.38
C GLU A 180 1.23 5.05 -5.02
N LEU A 181 0.81 4.42 -3.92
CA LEU A 181 1.30 4.75 -2.58
C LEU A 181 2.80 4.48 -2.44
N GLN A 182 3.26 3.31 -2.88
CA GLN A 182 4.68 2.96 -2.88
C GLN A 182 5.50 3.97 -3.70
N ASP A 183 4.98 4.42 -4.85
CA ASP A 183 5.67 5.40 -5.69
C ASP A 183 5.85 6.75 -4.98
N GLU A 184 4.81 7.27 -4.34
CA GLU A 184 4.87 8.56 -3.65
C GLU A 184 5.73 8.49 -2.38
N ILE A 185 5.70 7.37 -1.65
CA ILE A 185 6.59 7.14 -0.49
C ILE A 185 8.05 7.21 -0.93
N GLU A 186 8.41 6.59 -2.05
CA GLU A 186 9.77 6.65 -2.60
C GLU A 186 10.17 8.06 -3.04
N GLN A 187 9.23 8.86 -3.56
CA GLN A 187 9.51 10.27 -3.90
C GLN A 187 9.77 11.11 -2.65
N VAL A 188 9.09 10.82 -1.53
CA VAL A 188 9.22 11.57 -0.28
C VAL A 188 10.44 11.14 0.54
N PHE A 189 10.66 9.84 0.68
CA PHE A 189 11.71 9.31 1.56
C PHE A 189 12.96 8.85 0.83
N GLY A 190 12.93 8.81 -0.50
CA GLY A 190 13.93 8.18 -1.34
C GLY A 190 13.70 6.66 -1.47
N ALA A 191 14.28 6.08 -2.52
CA ALA A 191 14.48 4.65 -2.64
C ALA A 191 15.99 4.38 -2.60
N MET A 192 16.42 3.37 -1.85
CA MET A 192 17.82 2.92 -1.87
C MET A 192 18.06 1.99 -3.06
N LEU A 193 17.83 2.50 -4.27
CA LEU A 193 18.05 1.76 -5.51
C LEU A 193 19.45 2.02 -6.04
N THR A 194 20.21 0.94 -6.23
CA THR A 194 21.53 1.01 -6.89
C THR A 194 21.40 1.44 -8.35
N GLN A 195 20.35 1.01 -9.04
CA GLN A 195 20.03 1.34 -10.43
C GLN A 195 18.52 1.67 -10.56
N PRO A 196 18.13 2.96 -10.48
CA PRO A 196 16.73 3.37 -10.49
C PRO A 196 15.92 2.93 -11.73
N GLU A 197 16.58 2.75 -12.88
CA GLU A 197 15.98 2.32 -14.14
C GLU A 197 15.35 0.92 -14.08
N TRP A 198 15.82 0.06 -13.16
CA TRP A 198 15.28 -1.28 -12.99
C TRP A 198 13.90 -1.28 -12.34
N ARG A 199 13.51 -0.18 -11.67
CA ARG A 199 12.19 -0.02 -11.05
C ARG A 199 11.03 -0.30 -12.01
N LYS A 200 11.21 -0.05 -13.31
CA LYS A 200 10.21 -0.35 -14.36
C LYS A 200 9.79 -1.83 -14.39
N PHE A 201 10.64 -2.73 -13.90
CA PHE A 201 10.39 -4.17 -13.88
C PHE A 201 9.61 -4.67 -12.67
N ARG A 202 9.57 -3.91 -11.56
CA ARG A 202 8.91 -4.28 -10.31
C ARG A 202 7.47 -4.78 -10.49
N ARG A 203 6.72 -4.12 -11.38
CA ARG A 203 5.29 -4.40 -11.62
C ARG A 203 5.04 -5.37 -12.76
N SER A 204 6.09 -5.76 -13.49
CA SER A 204 5.97 -6.66 -14.62
C SER A 204 5.91 -8.09 -14.10
N GLN A 205 4.70 -8.61 -13.87
CA GLN A 205 4.53 -10.00 -13.45
C GLN A 205 5.23 -10.97 -14.39
N LYS A 206 5.17 -10.71 -15.70
CA LYS A 206 5.88 -11.50 -16.71
C LYS A 206 7.39 -11.50 -16.50
N PHE A 207 7.97 -10.35 -16.16
CA PHE A 207 9.41 -10.28 -15.86
C PHE A 207 9.73 -11.02 -14.56
N ILE A 208 8.98 -10.79 -13.48
CA ILE A 208 9.27 -11.42 -12.19
C ILE A 208 9.12 -12.94 -12.30
N ASP A 209 8.06 -13.45 -12.93
CA ASP A 209 7.90 -14.89 -13.16
C ASP A 209 9.09 -15.44 -13.98
N LEU A 210 9.56 -14.71 -14.99
CA LEU A 210 10.74 -15.11 -15.79
C LEU A 210 12.04 -15.08 -14.96
N ALA A 211 12.21 -14.09 -14.09
CA ALA A 211 13.39 -13.94 -13.25
C ALA A 211 13.49 -15.13 -12.28
N PHE A 212 12.37 -15.55 -11.70
CA PHE A 212 12.32 -16.71 -10.80
C PHE A 212 12.72 -18.03 -11.51
N GLU A 213 12.36 -18.21 -12.78
CA GLU A 213 12.81 -19.39 -13.56
C GLU A 213 14.34 -19.46 -13.71
N THR A 214 15.04 -18.33 -13.53
CA THR A 214 16.49 -18.28 -13.61
C THR A 214 17.20 -18.56 -12.31
N ALA A 215 16.50 -18.63 -11.17
CA ALA A 215 17.14 -18.68 -9.85
C ALA A 215 18.17 -19.83 -9.70
N TYR A 216 17.93 -20.96 -10.37
CA TYR A 216 18.80 -22.15 -10.37
C TYR A 216 19.70 -22.29 -11.60
N GLY A 217 19.70 -21.32 -12.52
CA GLY A 217 20.44 -21.39 -13.79
C GLY A 217 21.83 -20.75 -13.71
N ASN A 218 22.77 -21.25 -14.53
CA ASN A 218 24.02 -20.54 -14.79
C ASN A 218 23.77 -19.37 -15.77
N LEU A 219 24.50 -18.27 -15.62
CA LEU A 219 24.39 -17.06 -16.44
C LEU A 219 24.47 -17.35 -17.95
N SER A 220 25.38 -18.23 -18.36
CA SER A 220 25.50 -18.68 -19.76
C SER A 220 24.21 -19.31 -20.29
N ASP A 221 23.55 -20.12 -19.45
CA ASP A 221 22.33 -20.84 -19.84
C ASP A 221 21.13 -19.88 -19.89
N ILE A 222 21.15 -18.82 -19.08
CA ILE A 222 20.08 -17.82 -19.04
C ILE A 222 20.13 -16.94 -20.31
N GLU A 223 21.31 -16.60 -20.80
CA GLU A 223 21.50 -15.81 -22.03
C GLU A 223 20.89 -16.53 -23.23
N GLU A 224 21.16 -17.84 -23.34
CA GLU A 224 20.63 -18.69 -24.41
C GLU A 224 19.14 -19.00 -24.24
N ARG A 225 18.67 -19.26 -23.01
CA ARG A 225 17.28 -19.66 -22.74
C ARG A 225 16.28 -18.50 -22.77
N GLN A 226 16.72 -17.27 -22.53
CA GLN A 226 15.82 -16.13 -22.32
C GLN A 226 16.20 -14.87 -23.13
N PRO A 227 16.23 -14.92 -24.48
CA PRO A 227 16.46 -13.74 -25.34
C PRO A 227 15.41 -12.62 -25.12
N LYS A 228 14.32 -12.93 -24.41
CA LYS A 228 13.31 -11.97 -23.97
C LYS A 228 13.86 -10.95 -22.97
N PHE A 229 14.82 -11.31 -22.10
CA PHE A 229 15.40 -10.33 -21.15
C PHE A 229 16.22 -9.26 -21.87
N VAL A 230 17.00 -9.65 -22.87
CA VAL A 230 17.76 -8.71 -23.72
C VAL A 230 16.80 -7.73 -24.40
N LYS A 231 15.71 -8.24 -25.00
CA LYS A 231 14.68 -7.40 -25.64
C LYS A 231 13.98 -6.45 -24.65
N LEU A 232 13.84 -6.85 -23.39
CA LEU A 232 13.24 -6.04 -22.34
C LEU A 232 14.23 -5.06 -21.70
N GLY A 233 15.53 -5.15 -22.01
CA GLY A 233 16.59 -4.38 -21.36
C GLY A 233 16.74 -4.76 -19.88
N ALA A 234 16.56 -6.04 -19.56
CA ALA A 234 16.58 -6.57 -18.19
C ALA A 234 17.79 -7.48 -17.92
N TRP A 235 18.69 -7.64 -18.90
CA TRP A 235 19.85 -8.52 -18.81
C TRP A 235 20.77 -8.13 -17.66
N ASP A 236 21.14 -6.85 -17.60
CA ASP A 236 22.03 -6.33 -16.55
C ASP A 236 21.46 -6.53 -15.15
N LEU A 237 20.14 -6.45 -14.99
CA LEU A 237 19.45 -6.74 -13.73
C LEU A 237 19.57 -8.22 -13.36
N ILE A 238 19.33 -9.13 -14.29
CA ILE A 238 19.43 -10.58 -14.02
C ILE A 238 20.87 -10.96 -13.67
N GLN A 239 21.85 -10.44 -14.42
CA GLN A 239 23.26 -10.63 -14.11
C GLN A 239 23.60 -10.10 -12.70
N HIS A 240 23.16 -8.88 -12.38
CA HIS A 240 23.38 -8.28 -11.08
C HIS A 240 22.85 -9.14 -9.92
N ILE A 241 21.65 -9.73 -10.10
CA ILE A 241 21.04 -10.59 -9.09
C ILE A 241 21.88 -11.86 -8.89
N HIS A 242 22.22 -12.55 -9.98
CA HIS A 242 22.98 -13.80 -9.93
C HIS A 242 24.35 -13.66 -9.28
N GLU A 243 25.09 -12.60 -9.61
CA GLU A 243 26.41 -12.32 -9.03
C GLU A 243 26.40 -12.10 -7.51
N ARG A 244 25.24 -11.77 -6.92
CA ARG A 244 25.10 -11.41 -5.50
C ARG A 244 24.27 -12.40 -4.69
N ALA A 245 23.45 -13.19 -5.38
CA ALA A 245 22.53 -14.15 -4.77
C ALA A 245 23.26 -15.33 -4.15
N TYR A 246 24.31 -15.84 -4.81
CA TYR A 246 25.08 -16.98 -4.32
C TYR A 246 26.55 -17.01 -4.82
N PRO A 247 27.56 -17.16 -3.93
CA PRO A 247 27.42 -17.20 -2.47
C PRO A 247 26.84 -15.88 -1.94
N LEU A 248 25.91 -15.98 -0.98
CA LEU A 248 25.15 -14.82 -0.50
C LEU A 248 26.13 -13.75 0.01
N ASN A 249 26.09 -12.56 -0.59
CA ASN A 249 26.91 -11.44 -0.12
C ASN A 249 26.49 -11.08 1.32
N PRO A 250 27.44 -10.95 2.28
CA PRO A 250 27.16 -10.57 3.66
C PRO A 250 26.28 -9.32 3.82
N ASP A 251 26.33 -8.38 2.87
CA ASP A 251 25.49 -7.17 2.86
C ASP A 251 23.97 -7.48 2.81
N TYR A 252 23.59 -8.69 2.38
CA TYR A 252 22.20 -9.15 2.24
C TYR A 252 21.78 -10.15 3.31
N GLN A 253 22.65 -10.52 4.25
CA GLN A 253 22.38 -11.57 5.24
C GLN A 253 21.14 -11.26 6.09
N ASP A 254 21.05 -10.03 6.61
CA ASP A 254 19.91 -9.61 7.43
C ASP A 254 18.58 -9.67 6.66
N ASP A 255 18.58 -9.27 5.39
CA ASP A 255 17.36 -9.30 4.56
C ASP A 255 16.98 -10.74 4.21
N PHE A 256 17.97 -11.60 3.98
CA PHE A 256 17.78 -13.02 3.72
C PHE A 256 17.13 -13.72 4.92
N ASP A 257 17.66 -13.51 6.13
CA ASP A 257 17.14 -14.13 7.35
C ASP A 257 15.71 -13.64 7.66
N ARG A 258 15.45 -12.34 7.45
CA ARG A 258 14.10 -11.77 7.55
C ARG A 258 13.14 -12.36 6.52
N LEU A 259 13.58 -12.54 5.27
CA LEU A 259 12.73 -13.10 4.22
C LEU A 259 12.39 -14.57 4.52
N ILE A 260 13.36 -15.38 4.96
CA ILE A 260 13.09 -16.77 5.40
C ILE A 260 12.04 -16.79 6.49
N THR A 261 12.26 -16.01 7.55
CA THR A 261 11.36 -15.95 8.71
C THR A 261 9.95 -15.58 8.25
N TYR A 262 9.85 -14.54 7.43
CA TYR A 262 8.57 -14.07 6.87
C TYR A 262 7.87 -15.15 6.04
N LEU A 263 8.58 -15.84 5.15
CA LEU A 263 7.99 -16.88 4.29
C LEU A 263 7.51 -18.08 5.13
N GLN A 264 8.29 -18.48 6.16
CA GLN A 264 7.94 -19.58 7.08
C GLN A 264 6.72 -19.25 7.94
N GLU A 265 6.66 -18.05 8.53
CA GLU A 265 5.49 -17.58 9.30
C GLU A 265 4.21 -17.57 8.46
N ARG A 266 4.36 -17.45 7.14
CA ARG A 266 3.24 -17.48 6.18
C ARG A 266 3.03 -18.86 5.53
N GLY A 267 3.66 -19.91 6.05
CA GLY A 267 3.43 -21.31 5.67
C GLY A 267 4.22 -21.80 4.46
N ILE A 268 5.30 -21.12 4.07
CA ILE A 268 6.26 -21.63 3.09
C ILE A 268 7.41 -22.29 3.85
N GLU A 269 7.45 -23.62 3.80
CA GLU A 269 8.48 -24.42 4.45
C GLU A 269 9.66 -24.66 3.51
N PHE A 270 10.87 -24.70 4.07
CA PHE A 270 12.10 -24.95 3.32
C PHE A 270 12.85 -26.15 3.93
N GLU A 271 13.19 -27.12 3.11
CA GLU A 271 14.09 -28.21 3.49
C GLU A 271 15.53 -27.85 3.13
N PHE A 272 16.32 -27.38 4.09
CA PHE A 272 17.74 -27.04 3.87
C PHE A 272 18.66 -28.28 3.80
N ASN A 273 18.16 -29.38 3.22
CA ASN A 273 18.93 -30.58 2.90
C ASN A 273 19.76 -30.45 1.62
N SER A 274 19.63 -29.31 0.92
CA SER A 274 20.38 -28.94 -0.28
C SER A 274 20.65 -27.42 -0.31
N GLU A 275 21.53 -26.98 -1.21
CA GLU A 275 21.78 -25.55 -1.44
C GLU A 275 20.61 -24.84 -2.15
N GLY A 276 19.65 -25.59 -2.71
CA GLY A 276 18.58 -25.05 -3.54
C GLY A 276 17.73 -23.96 -2.86
N PRO A 277 17.16 -24.21 -1.67
CA PRO A 277 16.40 -23.18 -0.95
C PRO A 277 17.21 -21.92 -0.66
N ALA A 278 18.49 -22.06 -0.28
CA ALA A 278 19.37 -20.93 -0.02
C ALA A 278 19.63 -20.10 -1.29
N ILE A 279 19.85 -20.75 -2.44
CA ILE A 279 20.02 -20.07 -3.74
C ILE A 279 18.75 -19.28 -4.11
N LEU A 280 17.57 -19.89 -4.00
CA LEU A 280 16.31 -19.26 -4.38
C LEU A 280 15.97 -18.07 -3.47
N VAL A 281 16.11 -18.24 -2.16
CA VAL A 281 15.86 -17.15 -1.21
C VAL A 281 16.90 -16.04 -1.42
N GLY A 282 18.19 -16.37 -1.62
CA GLY A 282 19.24 -15.40 -1.92
C GLY A 282 18.94 -14.59 -3.18
N PHE A 283 18.47 -15.27 -4.23
CA PHE A 283 18.00 -14.63 -5.46
C PHE A 283 16.85 -13.65 -5.18
N CYS A 284 15.84 -14.08 -4.41
CA CYS A 284 14.71 -13.24 -4.06
C CYS A 284 15.12 -12.03 -3.21
N THR A 285 16.05 -12.19 -2.28
CA THR A 285 16.58 -11.12 -1.45
C THR A 285 17.24 -10.04 -2.29
N VAL A 286 18.11 -10.43 -3.23
CA VAL A 286 18.77 -9.46 -4.11
C VAL A 286 17.78 -8.82 -5.09
N LEU A 287 16.85 -9.60 -5.66
CA LEU A 287 15.77 -9.08 -6.50
C LEU A 287 14.94 -8.02 -5.76
N MET A 288 14.57 -8.28 -4.49
CA MET A 288 13.81 -7.34 -3.68
C MET A 288 14.55 -6.03 -3.50
N ARG A 289 15.84 -6.07 -3.17
CA ARG A 289 16.67 -4.88 -3.04
C ARG A 289 16.83 -4.13 -4.36
N ALA A 290 17.09 -4.84 -5.45
CA ALA A 290 17.28 -4.25 -6.77
C ALA A 290 16.02 -3.53 -7.31
N LEU A 291 14.83 -3.99 -6.89
CA LEU A 291 13.55 -3.45 -7.35
C LEU A 291 12.78 -2.65 -6.30
N ASN A 292 13.33 -2.51 -5.08
CA ASN A 292 12.65 -1.97 -3.90
C ASN A 292 11.29 -2.63 -3.65
N MET A 293 11.27 -3.97 -3.66
CA MET A 293 10.09 -4.78 -3.37
C MET A 293 9.98 -5.11 -1.88
N TYR A 294 8.76 -5.40 -1.44
CA TYR A 294 8.43 -5.79 -0.08
C TYR A 294 8.21 -7.31 0.05
N PRO A 295 8.39 -7.90 1.24
CA PRO A 295 8.26 -9.33 1.47
C PRO A 295 6.94 -9.94 0.98
N HIS A 296 5.80 -9.25 1.16
CA HIS A 296 4.52 -9.74 0.67
C HIS A 296 4.50 -9.94 -0.85
N GLU A 297 5.21 -9.11 -1.62
CA GLU A 297 5.27 -9.24 -3.08
C GLU A 297 5.92 -10.58 -3.45
N VAL A 298 7.07 -10.89 -2.85
CA VAL A 298 7.77 -12.16 -3.04
C VAL A 298 6.93 -13.34 -2.57
N PHE A 299 6.30 -13.26 -1.41
CA PHE A 299 5.40 -14.31 -0.92
C PHE A 299 4.29 -14.64 -1.93
N HIS A 300 3.64 -13.62 -2.51
CA HIS A 300 2.60 -13.83 -3.51
C HIS A 300 3.14 -14.49 -4.78
N HIS A 301 4.41 -14.27 -5.13
CA HIS A 301 5.08 -15.01 -6.21
C HIS A 301 5.32 -16.48 -5.85
N PHE A 302 5.88 -16.76 -4.67
CA PHE A 302 6.07 -18.14 -4.18
C PHE A 302 4.76 -18.94 -4.18
N LYS A 303 3.71 -18.37 -3.56
CA LYS A 303 2.39 -19.01 -3.48
C LYS A 303 1.82 -19.36 -4.86
N ARG A 304 2.06 -18.53 -5.87
CA ARG A 304 1.65 -18.81 -7.25
C ARG A 304 2.54 -19.88 -7.90
N GLY A 305 3.85 -19.83 -7.69
CA GLY A 305 4.81 -20.82 -8.18
C GLY A 305 4.47 -22.23 -7.69
N MET A 306 4.24 -22.38 -6.38
CA MET A 306 3.84 -23.64 -5.76
C MET A 306 2.49 -24.14 -6.31
N LYS A 307 1.49 -23.24 -6.45
CA LYS A 307 0.19 -23.61 -7.05
C LYS A 307 0.32 -24.10 -8.50
N ARG A 308 1.34 -23.66 -9.23
CA ARG A 308 1.64 -24.08 -10.61
C ARG A 308 2.57 -25.30 -10.68
N GLY A 309 3.10 -25.78 -9.56
CA GLY A 309 4.08 -26.87 -9.51
C GLY A 309 5.46 -26.51 -10.07
N ILE A 310 5.80 -25.21 -10.05
CA ILE A 310 7.10 -24.68 -10.53
C ILE A 310 8.13 -24.64 -9.38
N LEU A 311 7.63 -24.50 -8.14
CA LEU A 311 8.40 -24.43 -6.90
C LEU A 311 7.95 -25.53 -5.94
#